data_AF-A0A9X8CSU1-F1
#
_entry.id   AF-A0A9X8CSU1-F1
#
_cell.length_a   1.000
_cell.length_b   1.000
_cell.length_c   1.000
_cell.angle_alpha   90.00
_cell.angle_beta   90.00
_cell.angle_gamma   90.00
#
_symmetry.space_group_name_H-M   'P 1'
#
loop_
_entity.id
_entity.type
_entity.pdbx_description
1 polymer ?
#
loop_
_entity_poly.entity_id
_entity_poly.type
_entity_poly.pdbx_seq_one_letter_code
_entity_poly.pdbx_strand_id
1 'polypeptide(L)'
;MMTLNNNEKDFQEKLQKDTEMPAIVHERINQAYRLIENNAVLQKKAPKDPYHWMKIGGRVAGGMAAVLAVGFIFCATNPVMAKNIPVVGGLFEILQDNVSFFGDFSDYATTLESVDGTTADGSEADGDKTGNATSENAYIKTADGLTITCSEVYANSQAVYITMQFKSDKPFPETSTRAESGTPVIDLDMTGGVDFDSEANRVIDGHVEGQFLDDNTYACIFRYDLAQAAKDYTEYNEKYNEMTQQVMDEMGITQADLDDQTDEGYALLEEFINKVSERGGAYQKYIKDIEIPDTFNLHLDISKVRGLEADYEWSEADDENYGRDAGYYKYEGNWSFDIPVTVDDSRTEVLELNDTNDAGIGLKSVIRSPYELTVNELYKEGSNSDCFMVALDANGNTLPYNESTGNCNNFAIQDRDISTVDIYFLDYIQYMDELKGQQNFDNPTKEDGQKWKKLLEENAKYHKTLHFDNDSETVQKTK
;
A
#
# COMPACT_ATOMS: atom_id res chain seq x y z
N MET A 1 -5.19 37.35 43.18
CA MET A 1 -6.05 37.17 41.99
C MET A 1 -5.18 37.42 40.79
N MET A 2 -4.77 36.35 40.09
CA MET A 2 -4.09 36.49 38.81
C MET A 2 -5.16 36.59 37.72
N THR A 3 -5.12 37.67 36.95
CA THR A 3 -5.96 37.88 35.78
C THR A 3 -5.31 37.14 34.60
N LEU A 4 -5.99 36.12 34.09
CA LEU A 4 -5.57 35.36 32.91
C LEU A 4 -5.52 36.26 31.66
N ASN A 5 -4.55 36.04 30.79
CA ASN A 5 -4.42 36.77 29.52
C ASN A 5 -5.43 36.27 28.47
N ASN A 6 -5.52 36.96 27.33
CA ASN A 6 -6.53 36.67 26.31
C ASN A 6 -6.36 35.29 25.65
N ASN A 7 -5.14 34.78 25.52
CA ASN A 7 -4.85 33.47 24.94
C ASN A 7 -5.22 32.34 25.92
N GLU A 8 -5.00 32.55 27.21
CA GLU A 8 -5.40 31.58 28.25
C GLU A 8 -6.93 31.49 28.37
N LYS A 9 -7.64 32.59 28.13
CA LYS A 9 -9.11 32.60 28.05
C LYS A 9 -9.62 31.90 26.80
N ASP A 10 -9.00 32.15 25.64
CA ASP A 10 -9.33 31.47 24.38
C ASP A 10 -9.12 29.94 24.48
N PHE A 11 -8.04 29.52 25.15
CA PHE A 11 -7.74 28.11 25.38
C PHE A 11 -8.76 27.45 26.33
N GLN A 12 -9.22 28.14 27.38
CA GLN A 12 -10.30 27.66 28.23
C GLN A 12 -11.66 27.60 27.51
N GLU A 13 -11.93 28.54 26.61
CA GLU A 13 -13.15 28.55 25.79
C GLU A 13 -13.18 27.38 24.80
N LYS A 14 -12.03 27.03 24.22
CA LYS A 14 -11.88 25.87 23.32
C LYS A 14 -12.01 24.53 24.05
N LEU A 15 -11.53 24.43 25.28
CA LEU A 15 -11.66 23.21 26.12
C LEU A 15 -13.08 23.01 26.68
N GLN A 16 -13.92 24.05 26.71
CA GLN A 16 -15.31 23.97 27.19
C GLN A 16 -16.34 23.85 26.05
N LYS A 17 -15.91 23.86 24.79
CA LYS A 17 -16.80 23.47 23.68
C LYS A 17 -16.92 21.96 23.67
N ASP A 18 -18.14 21.47 23.84
CA ASP A 18 -18.48 20.10 23.44
C ASP A 18 -18.16 19.97 21.95
N THR A 19 -17.03 19.34 21.63
CA THR A 19 -16.62 19.09 20.26
C THR A 19 -17.63 18.13 19.66
N GLU A 20 -18.34 18.56 18.62
CA GLU A 20 -19.21 17.66 17.87
C GLU A 20 -18.36 16.50 17.36
N MET A 21 -18.78 15.30 17.73
CA MET A 21 -18.08 14.06 17.43
C MET A 21 -17.91 13.95 15.90
N PRO A 22 -16.67 13.78 15.37
CA PRO A 22 -16.41 13.82 13.93
C PRO A 22 -17.32 12.87 13.14
N ALA A 23 -17.68 13.25 11.91
CA ALA A 23 -18.59 12.48 11.06
C ALA A 23 -18.14 11.01 10.88
N ILE A 24 -16.83 10.77 10.81
CA ILE A 24 -16.25 9.43 10.69
C ILE A 24 -16.51 8.54 11.92
N VAL A 25 -16.62 9.13 13.11
CA VAL A 25 -16.97 8.39 14.33
C VAL A 25 -18.46 8.03 14.30
N HIS A 26 -19.31 8.92 13.79
CA HIS A 26 -20.72 8.60 13.53
C HIS A 26 -20.86 7.48 12.48
N GLU A 27 -20.03 7.50 11.44
CA GLU A 27 -20.03 6.50 10.39
C GLU A 27 -19.61 5.11 10.92
N ARG A 28 -18.52 5.04 11.69
CA ARG A 28 -18.07 3.79 12.33
C ARG A 28 -19.08 3.25 13.35
N ILE A 29 -19.73 4.13 14.11
CA ILE A 29 -20.81 3.74 15.03
C ILE A 29 -22.01 3.18 14.25
N ASN A 30 -22.39 3.81 13.13
CA ASN A 30 -23.49 3.36 12.29
C ASN A 30 -23.18 2.04 11.56
N GLN A 31 -21.93 1.83 11.12
CA GLN A 31 -21.46 0.54 10.59
C GLN A 31 -21.56 -0.56 11.67
N ALA A 32 -21.11 -0.29 12.89
CA ALA A 32 -21.24 -1.22 14.02
C ALA A 32 -22.71 -1.54 14.36
N TYR A 33 -23.62 -0.56 14.30
CA TYR A 33 -25.05 -0.80 14.48
C TYR A 33 -25.65 -1.65 13.36
N ARG A 34 -25.26 -1.43 12.10
CA ARG A 34 -25.72 -2.23 10.95
C ARG A 34 -25.24 -3.69 11.04
N LEU A 35 -24.06 -3.95 11.59
CA LEU A 35 -23.54 -5.31 11.83
C LEU A 35 -24.36 -6.06 12.90
N ILE A 36 -24.88 -5.35 13.90
CA ILE A 36 -25.75 -5.89 14.95
C ILE A 36 -27.18 -6.11 14.41
N GLU A 37 -27.71 -5.17 13.63
CA GLU A 37 -29.07 -5.23 13.07
C GLU A 37 -29.24 -6.34 12.02
N ASN A 38 -28.19 -6.63 11.24
CA ASN A 38 -28.19 -7.68 10.22
C ASN A 38 -27.83 -9.10 10.73
N ASN A 39 -27.68 -9.30 12.05
CA ASN A 39 -27.30 -10.58 12.67
C ASN A 39 -25.97 -11.18 12.15
N ALA A 40 -25.10 -10.38 11.54
CA ALA A 40 -23.79 -10.81 11.03
C ALA A 40 -22.79 -11.11 12.18
N VAL A 41 -23.07 -10.65 13.40
CA VAL A 41 -22.28 -10.94 14.60
C VAL A 41 -23.14 -11.62 15.66
N LEU A 42 -22.95 -12.94 15.85
CA LEU A 42 -23.49 -13.64 17.01
C LEU A 42 -22.59 -13.35 18.22
N GLN A 43 -23.16 -12.72 19.25
CA GLN A 43 -22.53 -12.55 20.55
C GLN A 43 -22.10 -13.94 21.08
N LYS A 44 -20.79 -14.25 21.10
CA LYS A 44 -20.29 -15.50 21.67
C LYS A 44 -20.72 -15.58 23.14
N LYS A 45 -21.38 -16.69 23.51
CA LYS A 45 -21.75 -16.96 24.91
C LYS A 45 -20.49 -16.94 25.78
N ALA A 46 -20.54 -16.15 26.86
CA ALA A 46 -19.47 -16.05 27.83
C ALA A 46 -19.08 -17.44 28.38
N PRO A 47 -17.78 -17.78 28.44
CA PRO A 47 -17.30 -18.99 29.08
C PRO A 47 -17.52 -18.93 30.60
N LYS A 48 -17.84 -20.08 31.22
CA LYS A 48 -18.28 -20.23 32.62
C LYS A 48 -17.21 -19.97 33.69
N ASP A 49 -16.03 -19.46 33.36
CA ASP A 49 -14.96 -19.23 34.34
C ASP A 49 -14.54 -17.75 34.38
N PRO A 50 -14.97 -16.99 35.40
CA PRO A 50 -14.73 -15.56 35.52
C PRO A 50 -13.27 -15.18 35.83
N TYR A 51 -12.34 -16.15 35.91
CA TYR A 51 -10.92 -15.91 36.20
C TYR A 51 -9.94 -16.41 35.13
N HIS A 52 -10.40 -16.86 33.97
CA HIS A 52 -9.48 -17.29 32.89
C HIS A 52 -8.69 -16.13 32.27
N TRP A 53 -9.32 -14.95 32.14
CA TRP A 53 -8.73 -13.73 31.59
C TRP A 53 -7.52 -13.20 32.39
N MET A 54 -7.47 -13.43 33.70
CA MET A 54 -6.33 -13.03 34.53
C MET A 54 -5.07 -13.90 34.35
N LYS A 55 -5.19 -15.11 33.82
CA LYS A 55 -4.02 -15.98 33.52
C LYS A 55 -3.43 -15.75 32.13
N ILE A 56 -4.20 -15.19 31.20
CA ILE A 56 -3.77 -14.87 29.84
C ILE A 56 -3.37 -13.38 29.74
N GLY A 57 -4.14 -12.46 30.34
CA GLY A 57 -3.86 -11.03 30.32
C GLY A 57 -2.55 -10.63 31.02
N GLY A 58 -2.10 -11.41 32.01
CA GLY A 58 -0.80 -11.19 32.66
C GLY A 58 0.43 -11.55 31.81
N ARG A 59 0.26 -12.28 30.69
CA ARG A 59 1.34 -12.65 29.77
C ARG A 59 1.45 -11.71 28.56
N VAL A 60 0.33 -11.17 28.10
CA VAL A 60 0.26 -10.29 26.90
C VAL A 60 0.61 -8.83 27.25
N ALA A 61 0.05 -8.27 28.34
CA ALA A 61 0.34 -6.89 28.74
C ALA A 61 1.74 -6.70 29.35
N GLY A 62 2.31 -7.75 29.94
CA GLY A 62 3.66 -7.72 30.54
C GLY A 62 4.79 -7.78 29.51
N GLY A 63 4.54 -8.33 28.32
CA GLY A 63 5.53 -8.40 27.23
C GLY A 63 5.63 -7.10 26.44
N MET A 64 4.48 -6.58 25.97
CA MET A 64 4.40 -5.38 25.11
C MET A 64 4.95 -4.11 25.80
N ALA A 65 4.55 -3.85 27.05
CA ALA A 65 5.02 -2.68 27.79
C ALA A 65 6.48 -2.80 28.25
N ALA A 66 6.98 -4.03 28.47
CA ALA A 66 8.36 -4.25 28.87
C ALA A 66 9.33 -4.08 27.69
N VAL A 67 8.95 -4.49 26.47
CA VAL A 67 9.79 -4.32 25.27
C VAL A 67 9.90 -2.85 24.88
N LEU A 68 8.79 -2.10 24.89
CA LEU A 68 8.81 -0.65 24.69
C LEU A 68 9.61 0.07 25.79
N ALA A 69 9.41 -0.29 27.07
CA ALA A 69 10.14 0.34 28.19
C ALA A 69 11.65 0.06 28.19
N VAL A 70 12.11 -1.12 27.73
CA VAL A 70 13.54 -1.42 27.60
C VAL A 70 14.18 -0.58 26.50
N GLY A 71 13.48 -0.34 25.38
CA GLY A 71 13.91 0.58 24.33
C GLY A 71 14.03 2.04 24.79
N PHE A 72 13.09 2.51 25.62
CA PHE A 72 13.11 3.88 26.16
C PHE A 72 14.21 4.13 27.19
N ILE A 73 14.52 3.16 28.08
CA ILE A 73 15.54 3.36 29.13
C ILE A 73 16.98 3.29 28.56
N PHE A 74 17.22 2.50 27.52
CA PHE A 74 18.57 2.31 26.96
C PHE A 74 19.01 3.43 26.00
N CYS A 75 18.10 4.06 25.25
CA CYS A 75 18.46 5.08 24.26
C CYS A 75 18.70 6.48 24.84
N ALA A 76 18.15 6.81 26.02
CA ALA A 76 18.27 8.14 26.61
C ALA A 76 19.66 8.45 27.21
N THR A 77 20.55 7.45 27.32
CA THR A 77 21.83 7.60 28.06
C THR A 77 23.10 7.49 27.20
N ASN A 78 23.04 7.10 25.93
CA ASN A 78 24.20 7.10 25.03
C ASN A 78 23.83 6.94 23.53
N PRO A 79 24.13 7.91 22.64
CA PRO A 79 23.82 7.81 21.20
C PRO A 79 24.60 6.71 20.47
N VAL A 80 25.66 6.15 21.07
CA VAL A 80 26.46 5.06 20.47
C VAL A 80 25.77 3.68 20.60
N MET A 81 24.69 3.55 21.39
CA MET A 81 24.01 2.26 21.65
C MET A 81 22.78 1.96 20.78
N ALA A 82 22.40 2.83 19.83
CA ALA A 82 21.38 2.49 18.84
C ALA A 82 21.77 1.29 17.95
N LYS A 83 23.06 0.93 17.91
CA LYS A 83 23.59 -0.18 17.09
C LYS A 83 23.08 -1.57 17.48
N ASN A 84 22.47 -1.76 18.67
CA ASN A 84 22.04 -3.08 19.15
C ASN A 84 20.57 -3.11 19.65
N ILE A 85 19.66 -2.39 19.00
CA ILE A 85 18.22 -2.46 19.34
C ILE A 85 17.69 -3.85 18.90
N PRO A 86 17.02 -4.63 19.79
CA PRO A 86 16.33 -5.84 19.36
C PRO A 86 15.29 -5.47 18.31
N VAL A 87 15.27 -6.19 17.19
CA VAL A 87 14.27 -6.00 16.13
C VAL A 87 12.88 -6.07 16.78
N VAL A 88 12.12 -4.98 16.63
CA VAL A 88 10.76 -4.86 17.16
C VAL A 88 9.87 -5.74 16.29
N GLY A 89 9.72 -7.02 16.67
CA GLY A 89 8.69 -7.89 16.07
C GLY A 89 7.29 -7.45 16.50
N GLY A 90 6.27 -7.79 15.69
CA GLY A 90 4.87 -7.46 15.95
C GLY A 90 4.40 -6.12 15.38
N LEU A 91 5.15 -5.51 14.45
CA LEU A 91 4.69 -4.28 13.79
C LEU A 91 3.48 -4.55 12.90
N PHE A 92 3.37 -5.74 12.31
CA PHE A 92 2.15 -6.12 11.58
C PHE A 92 0.91 -6.09 12.49
N GLU A 93 1.00 -6.63 13.71
CA GLU A 93 -0.10 -6.63 14.68
C GLU A 93 -0.44 -5.20 15.13
N ILE A 94 0.57 -4.34 15.31
CA ILE A 94 0.39 -2.93 15.69
C ILE A 94 -0.28 -2.12 14.58
N LEU A 95 0.05 -2.41 13.32
CA LEU A 95 -0.36 -1.60 12.17
C LEU A 95 -1.65 -2.10 11.52
N GLN A 96 -2.14 -3.28 11.88
CA GLN A 96 -3.31 -3.90 11.24
C GLN A 96 -4.50 -2.93 11.14
N ASP A 97 -4.83 -2.14 12.17
CA ASP A 97 -6.03 -1.29 12.11
C ASP A 97 -5.82 0.07 11.39
N ASN A 98 -4.60 0.34 10.91
CA ASN A 98 -4.17 1.65 10.40
C ASN A 98 -3.57 1.62 8.98
N VAL A 99 -3.71 0.50 8.26
CA VAL A 99 -3.28 0.36 6.86
C VAL A 99 -4.44 -0.09 5.99
N SER A 100 -4.39 0.23 4.71
CA SER A 100 -5.45 0.01 3.74
C SER A 100 -5.71 -1.48 3.48
N PHE A 101 -4.70 -2.35 3.60
CA PHE A 101 -4.75 -3.79 3.31
C PHE A 101 -4.64 -4.69 4.57
N PHE A 102 -5.37 -4.34 5.63
CA PHE A 102 -5.25 -5.02 6.92
C PHE A 102 -5.60 -6.51 6.93
N GLY A 103 -4.94 -7.26 7.81
CA GLY A 103 -5.23 -8.68 8.09
C GLY A 103 -4.17 -9.33 8.99
N ASP A 104 -4.32 -10.63 9.25
CA ASP A 104 -3.42 -11.41 10.13
C ASP A 104 -2.08 -11.75 9.43
N PHE A 105 -1.26 -10.73 9.16
CA PHE A 105 0.09 -10.90 8.61
C PHE A 105 1.04 -11.60 9.59
N SER A 106 0.91 -11.31 10.88
CA SER A 106 1.83 -11.75 11.94
C SER A 106 1.99 -13.27 12.02
N ASP A 107 0.94 -14.03 11.71
CA ASP A 107 0.95 -15.49 11.78
C ASP A 107 1.76 -16.14 10.64
N TYR A 108 2.05 -15.38 9.57
CA TYR A 108 2.68 -15.86 8.33
C TYR A 108 3.96 -15.09 7.98
N ALA A 109 4.24 -13.99 8.69
CA ALA A 109 5.42 -13.18 8.47
C ALA A 109 6.69 -13.86 9.01
N THR A 110 7.80 -13.63 8.32
CA THR A 110 9.14 -13.99 8.78
C THR A 110 9.76 -12.79 9.49
N THR A 111 10.21 -12.97 10.73
CA THR A 111 10.99 -11.95 11.44
C THR A 111 12.40 -11.85 10.85
N LEU A 112 12.83 -10.63 10.55
CA LEU A 112 14.17 -10.31 10.09
C LEU A 112 15.08 -10.18 11.31
N GLU A 113 15.76 -11.26 11.69
CA GLU A 113 16.64 -11.26 12.86
C GLU A 113 18.03 -10.68 12.54
N SER A 114 18.61 -9.95 13.50
CA SER A 114 20.05 -9.71 13.52
C SER A 114 20.77 -11.03 13.65
N VAL A 115 21.72 -11.31 12.75
CA VAL A 115 22.67 -12.41 12.94
C VAL A 115 23.59 -12.06 14.11
N ASP A 116 23.17 -12.40 15.32
CA ASP A 116 24.07 -12.46 16.46
C ASP A 116 25.00 -13.65 16.23
N GLY A 117 26.26 -13.34 15.89
CA GLY A 117 27.29 -14.37 15.79
C GLY A 117 27.45 -15.07 17.13
N THR A 118 26.92 -16.28 17.28
CA THR A 118 27.62 -17.45 17.82
C THR A 118 26.71 -18.67 17.98
N THR A 119 27.07 -19.77 17.31
CA THR A 119 27.40 -21.04 17.98
C THR A 119 28.31 -21.86 17.07
N ALA A 120 29.63 -21.64 17.18
CA ALA A 120 30.60 -22.65 16.84
C ALA A 120 31.18 -23.16 18.16
N ASP A 121 30.73 -24.34 18.54
CA ASP A 121 31.14 -25.06 19.74
C ASP A 121 32.60 -25.52 19.60
N GLY A 122 33.43 -25.20 20.59
CA GLY A 122 34.65 -25.92 20.96
C GLY A 122 35.92 -25.75 20.11
N SER A 123 36.82 -24.86 20.53
CA SER A 123 38.18 -25.23 21.01
C SER A 123 39.01 -23.99 21.37
N GLU A 124 39.52 -23.95 22.60
CA GLU A 124 40.53 -22.98 23.04
C GLU A 124 41.85 -23.16 22.26
N ALA A 125 42.36 -22.07 21.67
CA ALA A 125 43.79 -21.77 21.65
C ALA A 125 44.04 -20.30 21.26
N ASP A 126 44.82 -19.66 22.13
CA ASP A 126 45.39 -18.31 22.16
C ASP A 126 45.97 -17.76 20.83
N GLY A 127 45.91 -16.43 20.66
CA GLY A 127 46.72 -15.72 19.65
C GLY A 127 46.10 -14.46 19.02
N ASP A 128 46.30 -13.32 19.68
CA ASP A 128 46.29 -11.93 19.18
C ASP A 128 46.23 -11.73 17.64
N LYS A 129 45.20 -11.00 17.17
CA LYS A 129 45.27 -9.99 16.09
C LYS A 129 43.94 -9.23 15.91
N THR A 130 44.01 -7.95 16.24
CA THR A 130 43.31 -6.80 15.64
C THR A 130 42.36 -7.09 14.46
N GLY A 131 41.07 -6.84 14.69
CA GLY A 131 40.04 -6.74 13.66
C GLY A 131 38.68 -6.55 14.31
N ASN A 132 38.35 -5.31 14.69
CA ASN A 132 37.03 -4.96 15.20
C ASN A 132 36.04 -4.96 14.02
N ALA A 133 35.64 -6.14 13.56
CA ALA A 133 34.51 -6.30 12.65
C ALA A 133 33.23 -6.14 13.49
N THR A 134 32.78 -4.90 13.60
CA THR A 134 31.47 -4.56 14.17
C THR A 134 30.40 -5.31 13.36
N SER A 135 29.65 -6.20 13.99
CA SER A 135 28.45 -6.80 13.40
C SER A 135 27.41 -5.69 13.21
N GLU A 136 27.39 -5.06 12.05
CA GLU A 136 26.24 -4.23 11.68
C GLU A 136 25.05 -5.16 11.43
N ASN A 137 23.96 -4.97 12.18
CA ASN A 137 22.71 -5.65 11.87
C ASN A 137 22.33 -5.28 10.42
N ALA A 138 22.18 -6.29 9.56
CA ALA A 138 21.93 -6.10 8.13
C ALA A 138 20.65 -5.28 7.87
N TYR A 139 19.69 -5.35 8.79
CA TYR A 139 18.36 -4.75 8.67
C TYR A 139 18.17 -3.47 9.49
N ILE A 140 19.25 -2.91 10.06
CA ILE A 140 19.23 -1.61 10.76
C ILE A 140 20.27 -0.70 10.12
N LYS A 141 19.80 0.44 9.59
CA LYS A 141 20.67 1.44 8.96
C LYS A 141 20.36 2.80 9.56
N THR A 142 21.39 3.62 9.79
CA THR A 142 21.25 4.96 10.37
C THR A 142 21.99 5.98 9.50
N ALA A 143 21.30 7.05 9.12
CA ALA A 143 21.87 8.20 8.44
C ALA A 143 21.08 9.45 8.82
N ASP A 144 21.71 10.62 8.81
CA ASP A 144 21.07 11.92 9.09
C ASP A 144 20.16 11.98 10.35
N GLY A 145 20.58 11.28 11.42
CA GLY A 145 19.81 11.21 12.66
C GLY A 145 18.51 10.39 12.58
N LEU A 146 18.29 9.65 11.49
CA LEU A 146 17.18 8.72 11.29
C LEU A 146 17.70 7.28 11.16
N THR A 147 17.16 6.41 12.00
CA THR A 147 17.41 4.97 11.96
C THR A 147 16.21 4.26 11.36
N ILE A 148 16.42 3.53 10.26
CA ILE A 148 15.43 2.67 9.62
C ILE A 148 15.73 1.22 9.99
N THR A 149 14.72 0.52 10.51
CA THR A 149 14.79 -0.91 10.85
C THR A 149 13.72 -1.65 10.07
N CYS A 150 14.12 -2.66 9.28
CA CYS A 150 13.17 -3.63 8.69
C CYS A 150 12.98 -4.77 9.69
N SER A 151 11.74 -5.10 10.07
CA SER A 151 11.48 -6.06 11.15
C SER A 151 10.86 -7.37 10.70
N GLU A 152 9.89 -7.33 9.80
CA GLU A 152 9.12 -8.52 9.40
C GLU A 152 8.84 -8.44 7.91
N VAL A 153 8.82 -9.59 7.24
CA VAL A 153 8.49 -9.71 5.82
C VAL A 153 7.44 -10.80 5.61
N TYR A 154 6.41 -10.49 4.82
CA TYR A 154 5.46 -11.46 4.28
C TYR A 154 5.38 -11.26 2.77
N ALA A 155 5.28 -12.34 2.00
CA ALA A 155 5.14 -12.25 0.56
C ALA A 155 4.20 -13.33 0.03
N ASN A 156 3.47 -12.97 -1.00
CA ASN A 156 2.75 -13.90 -1.87
C ASN A 156 3.09 -13.56 -3.33
N SER A 157 2.47 -14.23 -4.30
CA SER A 157 2.73 -13.98 -5.72
C SER A 157 2.31 -12.58 -6.20
N GLN A 158 1.56 -11.80 -5.41
CA GLN A 158 1.11 -10.45 -5.76
C GLN A 158 2.09 -9.38 -5.27
N ALA A 159 2.56 -9.49 -4.02
CA ALA A 159 3.35 -8.44 -3.38
C ALA A 159 4.26 -8.95 -2.26
N VAL A 160 5.26 -8.15 -1.93
CA VAL A 160 6.06 -8.27 -0.70
C VAL A 160 5.68 -7.14 0.25
N TYR A 161 5.40 -7.47 1.50
CA TYR A 161 5.07 -6.54 2.58
C TYR A 161 6.20 -6.56 3.61
N ILE A 162 6.76 -5.39 3.90
CA ILE A 162 7.86 -5.22 4.84
C ILE A 162 7.43 -4.23 5.92
N THR A 163 7.49 -4.63 7.18
CA THR A 163 7.33 -3.67 8.28
C THR A 163 8.63 -2.94 8.53
N MET A 164 8.52 -1.62 8.68
CA MET A 164 9.64 -0.73 8.92
C MET A 164 9.36 0.16 10.14
N GLN A 165 10.42 0.43 10.91
CA GLN A 165 10.41 1.44 11.96
C GLN A 165 11.40 2.56 11.62
N PHE A 166 10.91 3.79 11.58
CA PHE A 166 11.70 5.00 11.41
C PHE A 166 11.83 5.68 12.78
N LYS A 167 13.04 5.67 13.33
CA LYS A 167 13.36 6.29 14.62
C LYS A 167 14.27 7.49 14.42
N SER A 168 13.77 8.67 14.75
CA SER A 168 14.51 9.93 14.65
C SER A 168 15.13 10.31 16.00
N ASP A 169 16.35 10.87 15.96
CA ASP A 169 17.06 11.42 17.14
C ASP A 169 16.30 12.60 17.78
N LYS A 170 15.45 13.27 17.00
CA LYS A 170 14.59 14.37 17.41
C LYS A 170 13.13 14.05 17.11
N PRO A 171 12.16 14.64 17.84
CA PRO A 171 10.76 14.56 17.45
C PRO A 171 10.56 14.88 15.97
N PHE A 172 9.72 14.08 15.30
CA PHE A 172 9.25 14.40 13.96
C PHE A 172 8.44 15.71 14.00
N PRO A 173 8.53 16.56 12.98
CA PRO A 173 7.63 17.69 12.83
C PRO A 173 6.16 17.24 12.76
N GLU A 174 5.22 18.13 13.10
CA GLU A 174 3.80 17.84 12.95
C GLU A 174 3.49 17.51 11.49
N THR A 175 3.01 16.29 11.26
CA THR A 175 2.84 15.72 9.93
C THR A 175 1.38 15.77 9.52
N SER A 176 1.11 16.21 8.30
CA SER A 176 -0.21 16.18 7.70
C SER A 176 -0.72 14.75 7.57
N THR A 177 -2.03 14.58 7.64
CA THR A 177 -2.70 13.28 7.48
C THR A 177 -3.58 13.29 6.24
N ARG A 178 -3.62 12.17 5.54
CA ARG A 178 -4.55 11.96 4.42
C ARG A 178 -5.99 12.12 4.93
N ALA A 179 -6.80 12.89 4.22
CA ALA A 179 -8.14 13.27 4.69
C ALA A 179 -9.09 12.08 4.87
N GLU A 180 -8.94 11.04 4.04
CA GLU A 180 -9.82 9.87 4.04
C GLU A 180 -9.39 8.80 5.05
N SER A 181 -8.09 8.48 5.10
CA SER A 181 -7.54 7.42 5.96
C SER A 181 -7.07 7.91 7.34
N GLY A 182 -6.75 9.20 7.48
CA GLY A 182 -6.12 9.74 8.70
C GLY A 182 -4.64 9.35 8.84
N THR A 183 -4.08 8.66 7.84
CA THR A 183 -2.69 8.18 7.83
C THR A 183 -1.72 9.36 7.63
N PRO A 184 -0.63 9.45 8.41
CA PRO A 184 0.42 10.44 8.18
C PRO A 184 1.00 10.37 6.76
N VAL A 185 1.21 11.51 6.13
CA VAL A 185 1.81 11.60 4.79
C VAL A 185 3.33 11.53 4.92
N ILE A 186 3.88 10.31 4.82
CA ILE A 186 5.31 10.02 4.78
C ILE A 186 5.63 9.20 3.53
N ASP A 187 6.62 9.65 2.75
CA ASP A 187 7.06 9.02 1.51
C ASP A 187 8.58 8.74 1.52
N LEU A 188 8.99 7.80 0.68
CA LEU A 188 10.37 7.39 0.46
C LEU A 188 10.82 7.71 -0.97
N ASP A 189 11.93 8.41 -1.13
CA ASP A 189 12.63 8.43 -2.42
C ASP A 189 13.57 7.22 -2.46
N MET A 190 13.21 6.19 -3.22
CA MET A 190 13.92 4.91 -3.23
C MET A 190 13.99 4.27 -4.62
N THR A 191 14.89 3.30 -4.75
CA THR A 191 14.86 2.30 -5.81
C THR A 191 14.79 0.91 -5.20
N GLY A 192 14.24 -0.05 -5.93
CA GLY A 192 14.28 -1.45 -5.50
C GLY A 192 14.30 -2.41 -6.66
N GLY A 193 14.53 -3.69 -6.38
CA GLY A 193 14.62 -4.72 -7.41
C GLY A 193 14.78 -6.11 -6.81
N VAL A 194 14.47 -7.11 -7.62
CA VAL A 194 14.57 -8.52 -7.26
C VAL A 194 15.73 -9.18 -8.00
N ASP A 195 16.37 -10.18 -7.40
CA ASP A 195 17.55 -10.82 -7.99
C ASP A 195 17.24 -11.81 -9.12
N PHE A 196 15.97 -12.21 -9.29
CA PHE A 196 15.53 -13.09 -10.38
C PHE A 196 15.20 -12.35 -11.69
N ASP A 197 15.05 -11.03 -11.64
CA ASP A 197 14.83 -10.19 -12.83
C ASP A 197 15.70 -8.92 -12.76
N SER A 198 16.84 -8.96 -13.46
CA SER A 198 17.75 -7.82 -13.54
C SER A 198 17.25 -6.69 -14.44
N GLU A 199 16.26 -6.95 -15.29
CA GLU A 199 15.69 -5.96 -16.21
C GLU A 199 14.44 -5.28 -15.64
N ALA A 200 13.96 -5.72 -14.46
CA ALA A 200 12.86 -5.11 -13.74
C ALA A 200 13.10 -3.60 -13.55
N ASN A 201 12.05 -2.81 -13.74
CA ASN A 201 12.12 -1.37 -13.49
C ASN A 201 12.49 -1.13 -12.03
N ARG A 202 13.61 -0.44 -11.80
CA ARG A 202 14.12 -0.16 -10.46
C ARG A 202 13.43 1.03 -9.79
N VAL A 203 12.68 1.83 -10.55
CA VAL A 203 11.87 2.94 -10.04
C VAL A 203 10.58 2.35 -9.48
N ILE A 204 10.39 2.54 -8.17
CA ILE A 204 9.23 2.05 -7.42
C ILE A 204 8.58 3.18 -6.64
N ASP A 205 7.29 3.06 -6.40
CA ASP A 205 6.55 3.99 -5.56
C ASP A 205 6.93 3.78 -4.09
N GLY A 206 7.57 4.76 -3.48
CA GLY A 206 7.99 4.71 -2.07
C GLY A 206 6.90 5.09 -1.08
N HIS A 207 5.63 4.83 -1.40
CA HIS A 207 4.52 5.07 -0.50
C HIS A 207 4.55 4.06 0.65
N VAL A 208 4.36 4.55 1.87
CA VAL A 208 4.26 3.73 3.07
C VAL A 208 3.02 4.09 3.85
N GLU A 209 2.42 3.08 4.47
CA GLU A 209 1.24 3.27 5.32
C GLU A 209 1.60 2.94 6.76
N GLY A 210 1.26 3.81 7.71
CA GLY A 210 1.76 3.68 9.06
C GLY A 210 1.18 4.66 10.07
N GLN A 211 1.75 4.66 11.27
CA GLN A 211 1.38 5.57 12.35
C GLN A 211 2.58 5.95 13.21
N PHE A 212 2.50 7.10 13.88
CA PHE A 212 3.43 7.44 14.94
C PHE A 212 3.11 6.62 16.20
N LEU A 213 4.12 5.94 16.73
CA LEU A 213 4.04 5.26 18.04
C LEU A 213 4.36 6.22 19.19
N ASP A 214 5.22 7.20 18.90
CA ASP A 214 5.57 8.32 19.75
C ASP A 214 6.15 9.44 18.88
N ASP A 215 6.48 10.58 19.49
CA ASP A 215 7.00 11.77 18.79
C ASP A 215 8.28 11.50 17.97
N ASN A 216 9.04 10.45 18.28
CA ASN A 216 10.32 10.11 17.66
C ASN A 216 10.28 8.85 16.80
N THR A 217 9.15 8.13 16.77
CA THR A 217 9.07 6.78 16.21
C THR A 217 7.83 6.65 15.33
N TYR A 218 8.07 6.44 14.04
CA TYR A 218 7.04 6.08 13.06
C TYR A 218 7.18 4.60 12.69
N ALA A 219 6.08 3.88 12.67
CA ALA A 219 6.02 2.50 12.23
C ALA A 219 5.15 2.42 10.97
N CYS A 220 5.60 1.70 9.95
CA CYS A 220 4.89 1.58 8.69
C CYS A 220 5.08 0.22 8.01
N ILE A 221 4.26 0.00 6.99
CA ILE A 221 4.40 -1.09 6.02
C ILE A 221 4.78 -0.49 4.68
N PHE A 222 5.81 -1.06 4.07
CA PHE A 222 6.15 -0.85 2.67
C PHE A 222 5.66 -2.04 1.84
N ARG A 223 4.94 -1.76 0.74
CA ARG A 223 4.44 -2.77 -0.19
C ARG A 223 5.24 -2.70 -1.50
N TYR A 224 5.90 -3.78 -1.86
CA TYR A 224 6.57 -3.94 -3.15
C TYR A 224 5.70 -4.75 -4.12
N ASP A 225 5.44 -4.20 -5.31
CA ASP A 225 4.59 -4.83 -6.33
C ASP A 225 5.33 -5.94 -7.07
N LEU A 226 5.16 -7.18 -6.60
CA LEU A 226 5.85 -8.34 -7.15
C LEU A 226 5.25 -8.75 -8.51
N ALA A 227 3.94 -8.58 -8.69
CA ALA A 227 3.26 -8.85 -9.95
C ALA A 227 3.76 -7.95 -11.09
N GLN A 228 4.15 -6.71 -10.79
CA GLN A 228 4.78 -5.81 -11.74
C GLN A 228 6.26 -6.13 -11.96
N ALA A 229 6.99 -6.49 -10.90
CA ALA A 229 8.39 -6.88 -11.00
C ALA A 229 8.59 -8.20 -11.76
N ALA A 230 7.58 -9.06 -11.84
CA ALA A 230 7.60 -10.33 -12.56
C ALA A 230 7.16 -10.20 -14.03
N LYS A 231 7.39 -9.05 -14.67
CA LYS A 231 6.98 -8.79 -16.06
C LYS A 231 8.10 -8.11 -16.86
N ASP A 232 8.42 -8.68 -18.01
CA ASP A 232 9.32 -8.07 -19.00
C ASP A 232 8.52 -7.27 -20.02
N TYR A 233 8.75 -5.95 -20.02
CA TYR A 233 8.12 -4.97 -20.90
C TYR A 233 8.99 -4.58 -22.10
N THR A 234 10.15 -5.19 -22.30
CA THR A 234 11.12 -4.78 -23.33
C THR A 234 10.49 -4.81 -24.73
N GLU A 235 9.93 -5.95 -25.12
CA GLU A 235 9.28 -6.10 -26.42
C GLU A 235 7.99 -5.29 -26.52
N TYR A 236 7.22 -5.20 -25.43
CA TYR A 236 6.03 -4.35 -25.34
C TYR A 236 6.36 -2.90 -25.64
N ASN A 237 7.36 -2.32 -24.96
CA ASN A 237 7.74 -0.91 -25.11
C ASN A 237 8.24 -0.62 -26.52
N GLU A 238 9.05 -1.50 -27.11
CA GLU A 238 9.49 -1.36 -28.50
C GLU A 238 8.30 -1.32 -29.47
N LYS A 239 7.38 -2.28 -29.34
CA LYS A 239 6.23 -2.41 -30.23
C LYS A 239 5.20 -1.30 -30.01
N TYR A 240 5.01 -0.87 -28.77
CA TYR A 240 4.12 0.23 -28.42
C TYR A 240 4.66 1.54 -28.99
N ASN A 241 5.97 1.81 -28.87
CA ASN A 241 6.60 3.00 -29.44
C ASN A 241 6.51 3.04 -30.98
N GLU A 242 6.71 1.89 -31.65
CA GLU A 242 6.50 1.77 -33.10
C GLU A 242 5.05 2.13 -33.49
N MET A 243 4.07 1.65 -32.74
CA MET A 243 2.65 1.94 -32.96
C MET A 243 2.33 3.42 -32.73
N THR A 244 2.80 3.99 -31.64
CA THR A 244 2.63 5.42 -31.31
C THR A 244 3.18 6.30 -32.43
N GLN A 245 4.36 5.98 -32.98
CA GLN A 245 4.92 6.70 -34.11
C GLN A 245 4.08 6.55 -35.38
N GLN A 246 3.55 5.35 -35.66
CA GLN A 246 2.65 5.14 -36.80
C GLN A 246 1.38 6.00 -36.68
N VAL A 247 0.80 6.12 -35.47
CA VAL A 247 -0.36 7.00 -35.23
C VAL A 247 0.00 8.46 -35.50
N MET A 248 1.17 8.94 -35.02
CA MET A 248 1.63 10.30 -35.31
C MET A 248 1.79 10.54 -36.83
N ASP A 249 2.41 9.60 -37.53
CA ASP A 249 2.64 9.67 -38.98
C ASP A 249 1.30 9.66 -39.77
N GLU A 250 0.33 8.85 -39.36
CA GLU A 250 -1.02 8.79 -39.94
C GLU A 250 -1.80 10.10 -39.75
N MET A 251 -1.67 10.70 -38.57
CA MET A 251 -2.26 12.01 -38.27
C MET A 251 -1.49 13.17 -38.90
N GLY A 252 -0.24 12.95 -39.32
CA GLY A 252 0.63 13.99 -39.87
C GLY A 252 1.07 15.01 -38.84
N ILE A 253 1.20 14.60 -37.58
CA ILE A 253 1.53 15.45 -36.42
C ILE A 253 2.95 15.16 -35.93
N THR A 254 3.52 16.11 -35.20
CA THR A 254 4.83 16.01 -34.56
C THR A 254 4.69 16.09 -33.05
N GLN A 255 5.75 15.76 -32.32
CA GLN A 255 5.78 15.95 -30.86
C GLN A 255 5.50 17.41 -30.48
N ALA A 256 5.96 18.38 -31.26
CA ALA A 256 5.72 19.80 -30.98
C ALA A 256 4.23 20.19 -31.10
N ASP A 257 3.46 19.46 -31.91
CA ASP A 257 2.01 19.67 -32.03
C ASP A 257 1.27 19.05 -30.82
N LEU A 258 1.78 17.95 -30.26
CA LEU A 258 1.26 17.33 -29.03
C LEU A 258 1.60 18.15 -27.78
N ASP A 259 2.73 18.86 -27.80
CA ASP A 259 3.17 19.74 -26.70
C ASP A 259 2.48 21.13 -26.75
N ASP A 260 1.63 21.38 -27.75
CA ASP A 260 0.91 22.65 -27.90
C ASP A 260 -0.21 22.77 -26.85
N GLN A 261 -0.13 23.81 -26.02
CA GLN A 261 -1.07 24.09 -24.93
C GLN A 261 -2.22 25.03 -25.36
N THR A 262 -2.44 25.20 -26.66
CA THR A 262 -3.64 25.85 -27.20
C THR A 262 -4.85 24.93 -27.16
N ASP A 263 -6.06 25.47 -27.28
CA ASP A 263 -7.30 24.68 -27.39
C ASP A 263 -7.23 23.71 -28.59
N GLU A 264 -6.63 24.15 -29.70
CA GLU A 264 -6.39 23.31 -30.86
C GLU A 264 -5.39 22.19 -30.58
N GLY A 265 -4.31 22.47 -29.84
CA GLY A 265 -3.33 21.47 -29.40
C GLY A 265 -3.93 20.40 -28.48
N TYR A 266 -4.76 20.81 -27.52
CA TYR A 266 -5.47 19.85 -26.65
C TYR A 266 -6.43 18.95 -27.41
N ALA A 267 -7.19 19.48 -28.37
CA ALA A 267 -8.09 18.68 -29.20
C ALA A 267 -7.30 17.66 -30.07
N LEU A 268 -6.13 18.06 -30.57
CA LEU A 268 -5.23 17.18 -31.31
C LEU A 268 -4.65 16.07 -30.43
N LEU A 269 -4.19 16.43 -29.22
CA LEU A 269 -3.68 15.49 -28.22
C LEU A 269 -4.76 14.48 -27.82
N GLU A 270 -5.99 14.92 -27.62
CA GLU A 270 -7.13 14.05 -27.33
C GLU A 270 -7.40 13.07 -28.48
N GLU A 271 -7.43 13.52 -29.73
CA GLU A 271 -7.60 12.64 -30.90
C GLU A 271 -6.45 11.61 -30.99
N PHE A 272 -5.22 12.06 -30.71
CA PHE A 272 -4.04 11.19 -30.71
C PHE A 272 -4.13 10.11 -29.63
N ILE A 273 -4.43 10.49 -28.39
CA ILE A 273 -4.58 9.56 -27.26
C ILE A 273 -5.66 8.53 -27.59
N ASN A 274 -6.81 8.95 -28.10
CA ASN A 274 -7.89 8.05 -28.49
C ASN A 274 -7.44 6.99 -29.52
N LYS A 275 -6.73 7.40 -30.58
CA LYS A 275 -6.23 6.46 -31.61
C LYS A 275 -5.17 5.50 -31.08
N VAL A 276 -4.30 5.97 -30.19
CA VAL A 276 -3.32 5.10 -29.51
C VAL A 276 -4.05 4.09 -28.64
N SER A 277 -5.03 4.51 -27.84
CA SER A 277 -5.80 3.65 -26.94
C SER A 277 -6.66 2.60 -27.67
N GLU A 278 -7.19 2.92 -28.86
CA GLU A 278 -7.89 1.95 -29.72
C GLU A 278 -7.00 0.78 -30.19
N ARG A 279 -5.67 0.96 -30.14
CA ARG A 279 -4.67 -0.02 -30.62
C ARG A 279 -3.86 -0.61 -29.46
N GLY A 280 -3.61 0.17 -28.41
CA GLY A 280 -2.63 -0.09 -27.37
C GLY A 280 -2.88 -1.38 -26.59
N GLY A 281 -4.13 -1.67 -26.22
CA GLY A 281 -4.48 -2.89 -25.50
C GLY A 281 -4.02 -4.18 -26.17
N ALA A 282 -4.03 -4.22 -27.51
CA ALA A 282 -3.59 -5.38 -28.30
C ALA A 282 -2.13 -5.78 -28.08
N TYR A 283 -1.31 -4.83 -27.59
CA TYR A 283 0.12 -5.01 -27.41
C TYR A 283 0.46 -5.67 -26.07
N GLN A 284 -0.49 -5.77 -25.13
CA GLN A 284 -0.27 -6.47 -23.86
C GLN A 284 0.22 -7.91 -24.04
N LYS A 285 -0.07 -8.55 -25.18
CA LYS A 285 0.47 -9.87 -25.57
C LYS A 285 2.01 -9.95 -25.66
N TYR A 286 2.69 -8.81 -25.78
CA TYR A 286 4.15 -8.71 -25.82
C TYR A 286 4.78 -8.56 -24.42
N ILE A 287 3.96 -8.37 -23.38
CA ILE A 287 4.42 -8.42 -22.00
C ILE A 287 4.65 -9.90 -21.65
N LYS A 288 5.87 -10.23 -21.22
CA LYS A 288 6.22 -11.60 -20.85
C LYS A 288 6.17 -11.74 -19.34
N ASP A 289 5.38 -12.70 -18.87
CA ASP A 289 5.35 -13.08 -17.47
C ASP A 289 6.66 -13.84 -17.14
N ILE A 290 7.30 -13.45 -16.03
CA ILE A 290 8.49 -14.09 -15.46
C ILE A 290 8.03 -14.96 -14.29
N GLU A 291 8.52 -16.20 -14.22
CA GLU A 291 8.19 -17.09 -13.12
C GLU A 291 8.85 -16.58 -11.82
N ILE A 292 8.03 -16.31 -10.81
CA ILE A 292 8.48 -15.89 -9.47
C ILE A 292 9.02 -17.14 -8.75
N PRO A 293 10.30 -17.16 -8.33
CA PRO A 293 10.83 -18.27 -7.55
C PRO A 293 10.23 -18.34 -6.13
N ASP A 294 10.17 -19.54 -5.54
CA ASP A 294 9.74 -19.74 -4.15
C ASP A 294 10.54 -18.88 -3.14
N THR A 295 11.80 -18.57 -3.46
CA THR A 295 12.69 -17.73 -2.65
C THR A 295 13.54 -16.82 -3.53
N PHE A 296 13.71 -15.56 -3.13
CA PHE A 296 14.54 -14.57 -3.83
C PHE A 296 15.03 -13.49 -2.86
N ASN A 297 15.89 -12.58 -3.32
CA ASN A 297 16.26 -11.39 -2.55
C ASN A 297 15.62 -10.13 -3.12
N LEU A 298 15.00 -9.33 -2.26
CA LEU A 298 14.53 -7.99 -2.56
C LEU A 298 15.58 -6.98 -2.08
N HIS A 299 16.11 -6.21 -3.01
CA HIS A 299 17.03 -5.12 -2.74
C HIS A 299 16.26 -3.81 -2.67
N LEU A 300 16.46 -3.02 -1.60
CA LEU A 300 15.88 -1.69 -1.42
C LEU A 300 16.98 -0.69 -1.12
N ASP A 301 17.02 0.40 -1.88
CA ASP A 301 17.92 1.54 -1.68
C ASP A 301 17.09 2.80 -1.40
N ILE A 302 17.06 3.23 -0.14
CA ILE A 302 16.36 4.45 0.29
C ILE A 302 17.36 5.60 0.33
N SER A 303 17.04 6.67 -0.40
CA SER A 303 17.85 7.88 -0.48
C SER A 303 17.30 9.05 0.33
N LYS A 304 15.98 9.09 0.53
CA LYS A 304 15.30 10.14 1.30
C LYS A 304 14.05 9.58 1.98
N VAL A 305 13.78 10.08 3.18
CA VAL A 305 12.47 9.97 3.85
C VAL A 305 11.94 11.38 4.01
N ARG A 306 10.67 11.61 3.62
CA ARG A 306 10.05 12.94 3.73
C ARG A 306 8.64 12.84 4.28
N GLY A 307 8.22 13.85 5.03
CA GLY A 307 6.84 13.96 5.51
C GLY A 307 6.28 15.36 5.26
N LEU A 308 4.99 15.43 4.90
CA LEU A 308 4.30 16.69 4.62
C LEU A 308 3.97 17.40 5.95
N GLU A 309 4.32 18.66 6.09
CA GLU A 309 4.01 19.43 7.30
C GLU A 309 2.50 19.72 7.42
N ALA A 310 1.94 19.61 8.63
CA ALA A 310 0.49 19.66 8.89
C ALA A 310 -0.20 20.97 8.46
N ASP A 311 0.51 22.09 8.54
CA ASP A 311 -0.02 23.43 8.22
C ASP A 311 0.57 24.00 6.92
N TYR A 312 1.09 23.15 6.03
CA TYR A 312 1.64 23.62 4.76
C TYR A 312 0.54 24.15 3.83
N GLU A 313 0.62 25.43 3.50
CA GLU A 313 -0.18 26.05 2.45
C GLU A 313 0.67 26.21 1.19
N TRP A 314 0.22 25.61 0.09
CA TRP A 314 0.92 25.70 -1.19
C TRP A 314 1.07 27.15 -1.67
N SER A 315 2.24 27.47 -2.21
CA SER A 315 2.49 28.73 -2.90
C SER A 315 3.28 28.51 -4.18
N GLU A 316 2.97 29.29 -5.23
CA GLU A 316 3.73 29.28 -6.50
C GLU A 316 5.23 29.48 -6.26
N ALA A 317 5.59 30.33 -5.29
CA ALA A 317 6.97 30.58 -4.93
C ALA A 317 7.67 29.35 -4.35
N ASP A 318 6.98 28.57 -3.51
CA ASP A 318 7.58 27.35 -2.95
C ASP A 318 7.71 26.26 -4.01
N ASP A 319 6.72 26.11 -4.91
CA ASP A 319 6.80 25.17 -6.01
C ASP A 319 7.97 25.50 -6.97
N GLU A 320 8.17 26.79 -7.30
CA GLU A 320 9.32 27.21 -8.10
C GLU A 320 10.68 26.95 -7.41
N ASN A 321 10.75 27.11 -6.09
CA ASN A 321 12.02 27.02 -5.34
C ASN A 321 12.36 25.59 -4.88
N TYR A 322 11.35 24.78 -4.58
CA TYR A 322 11.48 23.48 -3.92
C TYR A 322 10.81 22.34 -4.70
N GLY A 323 9.92 22.64 -5.64
CA GLY A 323 9.20 21.66 -6.45
C GLY A 323 8.55 20.58 -5.59
N ARG A 324 8.89 19.31 -5.85
CA ARG A 324 8.34 18.16 -5.12
C ARG A 324 8.70 18.11 -3.63
N ASP A 325 9.68 18.89 -3.17
CA ASP A 325 10.05 18.98 -1.75
C ASP A 325 9.30 20.13 -1.03
N ALA A 326 8.46 20.90 -1.73
CA ALA A 326 7.70 22.01 -1.13
C ALA A 326 6.74 21.53 -0.04
N GLY A 327 6.89 22.06 1.18
CA GLY A 327 6.10 21.67 2.35
C GLY A 327 6.53 20.40 3.07
N TYR A 328 7.63 19.78 2.64
CA TYR A 328 8.13 18.55 3.25
C TYR A 328 9.33 18.80 4.16
N TYR A 329 9.31 18.23 5.36
CA TYR A 329 10.54 17.97 6.10
C TYR A 329 11.19 16.69 5.55
N LYS A 330 12.52 16.58 5.64
CA LYS A 330 13.24 15.45 5.05
C LYS A 330 14.45 15.00 5.86
N TYR A 331 14.76 13.72 5.68
CA TYR A 331 15.99 13.06 6.10
C TYR A 331 16.65 12.50 4.84
N GLU A 332 17.93 12.81 4.64
CA GLU A 332 18.69 12.38 3.46
C GLU A 332 19.79 11.41 3.87
N GLY A 333 19.84 10.24 3.24
CA GLY A 333 20.74 9.18 3.69
C GLY A 333 20.90 8.08 2.65
N ASN A 334 21.63 7.04 3.03
CA ASN A 334 21.74 5.83 2.23
C ASN A 334 21.39 4.65 3.13
N TRP A 335 20.13 4.22 3.08
CA TRP A 335 19.66 3.02 3.76
C TRP A 335 19.41 1.94 2.72
N SER A 336 20.39 1.04 2.58
CA SER A 336 20.35 -0.08 1.63
C SER A 336 20.13 -1.39 2.37
N PHE A 337 19.17 -2.19 1.89
CA PHE A 337 18.72 -3.44 2.50
C PHE A 337 18.64 -4.55 1.46
N ASP A 338 19.16 -5.73 1.82
CA ASP A 338 18.97 -6.98 1.08
C ASP A 338 18.08 -7.89 1.93
N ILE A 339 16.82 -8.06 1.52
CA ILE A 339 15.80 -8.76 2.30
C ILE A 339 15.55 -10.12 1.66
N PRO A 340 15.84 -11.24 2.35
CA PRO A 340 15.48 -12.56 1.85
C PRO A 340 13.98 -12.75 1.92
N VAL A 341 13.37 -13.13 0.80
CA VAL A 341 11.93 -13.34 0.66
C VAL A 341 11.65 -14.81 0.41
N THR A 342 10.63 -15.34 1.08
CA THR A 342 10.02 -16.64 0.79
C THR A 342 8.54 -16.41 0.46
N VAL A 343 8.10 -16.87 -0.70
CA VAL A 343 6.73 -16.69 -1.18
C VAL A 343 5.80 -17.70 -0.49
N ASP A 344 4.67 -17.22 0.04
CA ASP A 344 3.62 -18.04 0.62
C ASP A 344 2.26 -17.74 -0.03
N ASP A 345 1.92 -18.57 -1.01
CA ASP A 345 0.62 -18.57 -1.72
C ASP A 345 -0.42 -19.49 -1.09
N SER A 346 -0.22 -19.99 0.14
CA SER A 346 -1.16 -20.91 0.79
C SER A 346 -2.57 -20.33 0.95
N ARG A 347 -2.70 -19.00 0.94
CA ARG A 347 -3.96 -18.24 1.02
C ARG A 347 -4.22 -17.40 -0.24
N THR A 348 -3.47 -17.62 -1.31
CA THR A 348 -3.68 -16.96 -2.60
C THR A 348 -4.51 -17.86 -3.50
N GLU A 349 -5.57 -17.31 -4.08
CA GLU A 349 -6.41 -17.97 -5.07
C GLU A 349 -6.33 -17.22 -6.38
N VAL A 350 -6.13 -17.96 -7.48
CA VAL A 350 -6.09 -17.41 -8.83
C VAL A 350 -7.27 -17.95 -9.62
N LEU A 351 -8.13 -17.05 -10.08
CA LEU A 351 -9.21 -17.35 -11.01
C LEU A 351 -8.79 -17.00 -12.43
N GLU A 352 -8.41 -18.02 -13.19
CA GLU A 352 -8.09 -17.88 -14.63
C GLU A 352 -9.38 -17.82 -15.46
N LEU A 353 -9.57 -16.72 -16.20
CA LEU A 353 -10.79 -16.44 -16.96
C LEU A 353 -10.53 -16.47 -18.46
N ASN A 354 -9.50 -15.74 -18.90
CA ASN A 354 -9.07 -15.61 -20.30
C ASN A 354 -10.24 -15.36 -21.27
N ASP A 355 -11.18 -14.49 -20.87
CA ASP A 355 -12.40 -14.20 -21.61
C ASP A 355 -12.51 -12.72 -21.98
N THR A 356 -13.23 -12.45 -23.07
CA THR A 356 -13.49 -11.11 -23.60
C THR A 356 -14.89 -11.05 -24.18
N ASN A 357 -15.50 -9.88 -24.18
CA ASN A 357 -16.75 -9.61 -24.86
C ASN A 357 -16.55 -9.43 -26.39
N ASP A 358 -17.63 -9.12 -27.09
CA ASP A 358 -17.61 -8.88 -28.54
C ASP A 358 -16.76 -7.65 -28.95
N ALA A 359 -16.59 -6.69 -28.03
CA ALA A 359 -15.73 -5.52 -28.22
C ALA A 359 -14.24 -5.82 -27.95
N GLY A 360 -13.91 -7.05 -27.53
CA GLY A 360 -12.54 -7.47 -27.25
C GLY A 360 -12.00 -7.06 -25.89
N ILE A 361 -12.86 -6.57 -24.98
CA ILE A 361 -12.51 -6.17 -23.62
C ILE A 361 -12.86 -7.32 -22.66
N GLY A 362 -12.01 -7.63 -21.69
CA GLY A 362 -12.33 -8.58 -20.63
C GLY A 362 -11.21 -8.85 -19.63
N LEU A 363 -11.19 -10.06 -19.08
CA LEU A 363 -10.34 -10.44 -17.96
C LEU A 363 -9.43 -11.62 -18.30
N LYS A 364 -8.13 -11.46 -18.02
CA LYS A 364 -7.15 -12.56 -18.06
C LYS A 364 -7.33 -13.43 -16.83
N SER A 365 -7.19 -12.83 -15.66
CA SER A 365 -7.33 -13.51 -14.38
C SER A 365 -7.64 -12.54 -13.24
N VAL A 366 -8.11 -13.07 -12.11
CA VAL A 366 -8.24 -12.32 -10.86
C VAL A 366 -7.55 -13.09 -9.76
N ILE A 367 -6.68 -12.41 -9.02
CA ILE A 367 -5.89 -12.97 -7.93
C ILE A 367 -6.44 -12.40 -6.63
N ARG A 368 -6.75 -13.29 -5.68
CA ARG A 368 -7.31 -12.96 -4.38
C ARG A 368 -6.39 -13.50 -3.30
N SER A 369 -5.94 -12.63 -2.41
CA SER A 369 -5.35 -12.99 -1.12
C SER A 369 -6.29 -12.56 0.02
N PRO A 370 -5.95 -12.78 1.29
CA PRO A 370 -6.72 -12.21 2.40
C PRO A 370 -6.68 -10.68 2.44
N TYR A 371 -5.73 -10.04 1.76
CA TYR A 371 -5.41 -8.61 1.91
C TYR A 371 -5.77 -7.78 0.69
N GLU A 372 -5.53 -8.34 -0.50
CA GLU A 372 -5.66 -7.64 -1.78
C GLU A 372 -6.34 -8.48 -2.85
N LEU A 373 -7.08 -7.79 -3.72
CA LEU A 373 -7.62 -8.32 -4.96
C LEU A 373 -6.92 -7.63 -6.14
N THR A 374 -6.16 -8.39 -6.92
CA THR A 374 -5.56 -7.90 -8.16
C THR A 374 -6.33 -8.40 -9.36
N VAL A 375 -6.69 -7.49 -10.25
CA VAL A 375 -7.41 -7.80 -11.49
C VAL A 375 -6.46 -7.64 -12.67
N ASN A 376 -6.35 -8.70 -13.48
CA ASN A 376 -5.56 -8.68 -14.69
C ASN A 376 -6.48 -8.58 -15.91
N GLU A 377 -6.37 -7.45 -16.60
CA GLU A 377 -7.17 -7.12 -17.78
C GLU A 377 -6.74 -7.94 -19.00
N LEU A 378 -7.63 -8.07 -19.99
CA LEU A 378 -7.36 -8.71 -21.26
C LEU A 378 -8.03 -7.93 -22.40
N TYR A 379 -7.22 -7.53 -23.38
CA TYR A 379 -7.67 -6.80 -24.56
C TYR A 379 -7.29 -7.53 -25.86
N LYS A 380 -8.22 -7.56 -26.81
CA LYS A 380 -7.98 -8.06 -28.17
C LYS A 380 -7.51 -6.94 -29.10
N GLU A 381 -7.01 -7.32 -30.26
CA GLU A 381 -6.65 -6.35 -31.31
C GLU A 381 -7.86 -5.52 -31.76
N GLY A 382 -7.72 -4.20 -31.69
CA GLY A 382 -8.76 -3.24 -32.06
C GLY A 382 -9.77 -2.91 -30.95
N SER A 383 -9.57 -3.38 -29.71
CA SER A 383 -10.38 -2.95 -28.57
C SER A 383 -9.81 -1.68 -27.93
N ASN A 384 -10.66 -0.73 -27.58
CA ASN A 384 -10.26 0.43 -26.78
C ASN A 384 -9.88 -0.02 -25.36
N SER A 385 -8.62 0.19 -24.97
CA SER A 385 -8.11 -0.14 -23.64
C SER A 385 -8.13 1.03 -22.65
N ASP A 386 -8.66 2.19 -23.04
CA ASP A 386 -8.82 3.34 -22.14
C ASP A 386 -10.04 3.14 -21.23
N CYS A 387 -9.90 2.17 -20.32
CA CYS A 387 -10.94 1.78 -19.39
C CYS A 387 -10.56 2.15 -17.95
N PHE A 388 -11.55 2.55 -17.17
CA PHE A 388 -11.44 2.68 -15.72
C PHE A 388 -12.10 1.50 -15.02
N MET A 389 -11.39 0.89 -14.06
CA MET A 389 -11.85 -0.31 -13.37
C MET A 389 -12.50 0.03 -12.04
N VAL A 390 -13.70 -0.50 -11.79
CA VAL A 390 -14.38 -0.46 -10.49
C VAL A 390 -14.74 -1.88 -10.06
N ALA A 391 -14.42 -2.22 -8.81
CA ALA A 391 -14.81 -3.49 -8.21
C ALA A 391 -15.79 -3.26 -7.05
N LEU A 392 -16.84 -4.07 -6.96
CA LEU A 392 -17.79 -4.07 -5.85
C LEU A 392 -17.71 -5.38 -5.06
N ASP A 393 -17.84 -5.28 -3.74
CA ASP A 393 -18.00 -6.42 -2.82
C ASP A 393 -19.37 -7.11 -2.98
N ALA A 394 -19.59 -8.21 -2.25
CA ALA A 394 -20.85 -8.98 -2.31
C ALA A 394 -22.09 -8.17 -1.88
N ASN A 395 -21.90 -7.06 -1.15
CA ASN A 395 -22.95 -6.16 -0.71
C ASN A 395 -23.20 -5.01 -1.70
N GLY A 396 -22.39 -4.90 -2.76
CA GLY A 396 -22.46 -3.84 -3.76
C GLY A 396 -21.73 -2.55 -3.35
N ASN A 397 -20.86 -2.59 -2.34
CA ASN A 397 -20.02 -1.45 -1.99
C ASN A 397 -18.74 -1.49 -2.82
N THR A 398 -18.24 -0.32 -3.23
CA THR A 398 -16.95 -0.24 -3.92
C THR A 398 -15.81 -0.72 -3.02
N LEU A 399 -14.96 -1.58 -3.57
CA LEU A 399 -13.69 -1.93 -2.95
C LEU A 399 -12.73 -0.74 -3.09
N PRO A 400 -12.07 -0.31 -2.01
CA PRO A 400 -11.09 0.76 -2.09
C PRO A 400 -9.87 0.31 -2.91
N TYR A 401 -9.25 1.25 -3.62
CA TYR A 401 -7.94 1.01 -4.20
C TYR A 401 -6.89 0.90 -3.10
N ASN A 402 -5.81 0.19 -3.40
CA ASN A 402 -4.69 0.10 -2.48
C ASN A 402 -3.88 1.41 -2.50
N GLU A 403 -3.78 2.11 -1.36
CA GLU A 403 -3.12 3.42 -1.28
C GLU A 403 -1.59 3.35 -1.48
N SER A 404 -1.01 2.15 -1.33
CA SER A 404 0.43 1.89 -1.53
C SER A 404 0.81 1.59 -2.98
N THR A 405 -0.11 1.67 -3.94
CA THR A 405 0.19 1.52 -5.37
C THR A 405 -0.61 2.51 -6.21
N GLY A 406 0.04 3.10 -7.22
CA GLY A 406 -0.66 3.96 -8.19
C GLY A 406 -1.59 3.21 -9.16
N ASN A 407 -1.61 1.87 -9.11
CA ASN A 407 -2.35 1.06 -10.07
C ASN A 407 -3.83 0.89 -9.69
N CYS A 408 -4.74 1.25 -10.60
CA CYS A 408 -6.19 1.13 -10.43
C CYS A 408 -6.74 -0.30 -10.62
N ASN A 409 -5.86 -1.30 -10.73
CA ASN A 409 -6.24 -2.71 -10.86
C ASN A 409 -6.01 -3.52 -9.58
N ASN A 410 -5.60 -2.85 -8.50
CA ASN A 410 -5.37 -3.48 -7.21
C ASN A 410 -6.25 -2.86 -6.11
N PHE A 411 -7.03 -3.70 -5.46
CA PHE A 411 -8.02 -3.29 -4.47
C PHE A 411 -7.64 -3.84 -3.10
N ALA A 412 -7.82 -3.03 -2.07
CA ALA A 412 -7.69 -3.49 -0.70
C ALA A 412 -8.99 -4.18 -0.25
N ILE A 413 -8.84 -5.38 0.34
CA ILE A 413 -9.96 -6.23 0.73
C ILE A 413 -10.52 -5.82 2.09
N GLN A 414 -9.66 -5.49 3.06
CA GLN A 414 -10.10 -5.07 4.38
C GLN A 414 -11.03 -6.11 5.05
N ASP A 415 -12.14 -5.67 5.63
CA ASP A 415 -13.20 -6.50 6.21
C ASP A 415 -14.36 -6.76 5.23
N ARG A 416 -14.13 -6.55 3.93
CA ARG A 416 -15.18 -6.67 2.90
C ARG A 416 -15.51 -8.14 2.61
N ASP A 417 -16.80 -8.40 2.40
CA ASP A 417 -17.26 -9.71 1.93
C ASP A 417 -16.95 -9.87 0.44
N ILE A 418 -15.85 -10.55 0.15
CA ILE A 418 -15.35 -10.84 -1.19
C ILE A 418 -15.78 -12.23 -1.69
N SER A 419 -16.76 -12.89 -1.07
CA SER A 419 -17.28 -14.17 -1.58
C SER A 419 -17.87 -14.02 -2.99
N THR A 420 -18.32 -12.82 -3.33
CA THR A 420 -18.68 -12.40 -4.67
C THR A 420 -18.08 -11.04 -4.95
N VAL A 421 -17.52 -10.86 -6.14
CA VAL A 421 -16.99 -9.57 -6.60
C VAL A 421 -17.57 -9.25 -7.97
N ASP A 422 -18.12 -8.05 -8.14
CA ASP A 422 -18.50 -7.53 -9.44
C ASP A 422 -17.40 -6.60 -9.97
N ILE A 423 -16.85 -6.91 -11.13
CA ILE A 423 -15.82 -6.09 -11.79
C ILE A 423 -16.45 -5.40 -13.00
N TYR A 424 -16.28 -4.09 -13.09
CA TYR A 424 -16.78 -3.25 -14.18
C TYR A 424 -15.60 -2.51 -14.82
N PHE A 425 -15.53 -2.57 -16.14
CA PHE A 425 -14.65 -1.71 -16.94
C PHE A 425 -15.53 -0.65 -17.61
N LEU A 426 -15.23 0.61 -17.33
CA LEU A 426 -15.97 1.78 -17.78
C LEU A 426 -15.09 2.56 -18.75
N ASP A 427 -15.68 3.36 -19.62
CA ASP A 427 -14.90 4.33 -20.40
C ASP A 427 -14.20 5.31 -19.44
N TYR A 428 -12.90 5.53 -19.61
CA TYR A 428 -12.11 6.34 -18.68
C TYR A 428 -12.63 7.77 -18.59
N ILE A 429 -12.84 8.42 -19.74
CA ILE A 429 -13.32 9.81 -19.80
C ILE A 429 -14.72 9.91 -19.20
N GLN A 430 -15.63 9.01 -19.60
CA GLN A 430 -16.98 8.99 -19.03
C GLN A 430 -16.96 8.81 -17.52
N TYR A 431 -16.13 7.90 -17.01
CA TYR A 431 -16.01 7.69 -15.58
C TYR A 431 -15.53 8.96 -14.87
N MET A 432 -14.49 9.59 -15.41
CA MET A 432 -13.86 10.76 -14.81
C MET A 432 -14.75 11.99 -14.83
N ASP A 433 -15.54 12.19 -15.88
CA ASP A 433 -16.33 13.41 -16.08
C ASP A 433 -17.76 13.28 -15.55
N GLU A 434 -18.37 12.10 -15.67
CA GLU A 434 -19.80 11.90 -15.40
C GLU A 434 -20.09 11.03 -14.18
N LEU A 435 -19.28 9.99 -13.93
CA LEU A 435 -19.65 8.93 -13.00
C LEU A 435 -19.00 9.04 -11.62
N LYS A 436 -17.69 9.32 -11.52
CA LYS A 436 -16.94 9.22 -10.25
C LYS A 436 -17.53 10.09 -9.14
N GLY A 437 -18.09 11.25 -9.48
CA GLY A 437 -18.73 12.15 -8.51
C GLY A 437 -20.05 11.61 -7.93
N GLN A 438 -20.72 10.69 -8.65
CA GLN A 438 -21.97 10.08 -8.21
C GLN A 438 -21.78 9.00 -7.14
N GLN A 439 -20.54 8.55 -6.92
CA GLN A 439 -20.21 7.59 -5.86
C GLN A 439 -20.23 8.21 -4.46
N ASN A 440 -20.06 9.54 -4.37
CA ASN A 440 -19.91 10.25 -3.10
C ASN A 440 -21.26 10.58 -2.49
N PHE A 441 -21.79 9.66 -1.68
CA PHE A 441 -23.02 9.85 -0.91
C PHE A 441 -22.71 10.27 0.53
N ASP A 442 -23.35 11.32 1.02
CA ASP A 442 -23.31 11.69 2.44
C ASP A 442 -23.96 10.58 3.29
N ASN A 443 -23.18 9.91 4.15
CA ASN A 443 -23.61 8.74 4.96
C ASN A 443 -24.20 7.60 4.10
N PRO A 444 -23.36 6.84 3.37
CA PRO A 444 -23.82 5.88 2.38
C PRO A 444 -24.78 4.83 2.96
N THR A 445 -25.89 4.60 2.28
CA THR A 445 -26.88 3.55 2.60
C THR A 445 -26.78 2.37 1.64
N LYS A 446 -27.42 1.25 1.98
CA LYS A 446 -27.54 0.10 1.07
C LYS A 446 -28.25 0.47 -0.23
N GLU A 447 -29.22 1.40 -0.18
CA GLU A 447 -29.91 1.89 -1.37
C GLU A 447 -28.96 2.67 -2.29
N ASP A 448 -28.02 3.41 -1.71
CA ASP A 448 -27.02 4.18 -2.47
C ASP A 448 -26.03 3.24 -3.16
N GLY A 449 -25.59 2.17 -2.50
CA GLY A 449 -24.81 1.11 -3.14
C GLY A 449 -25.55 0.46 -4.31
N GLN A 450 -26.87 0.26 -4.21
CA GLN A 450 -27.68 -0.25 -5.33
C GLN A 450 -27.81 0.76 -6.48
N LYS A 451 -27.96 2.05 -6.18
CA LYS A 451 -27.96 3.11 -7.20
C LYS A 451 -26.62 3.18 -7.93
N TRP A 452 -25.53 3.10 -7.18
CA TRP A 452 -24.17 3.08 -7.73
C TRP A 452 -23.94 1.86 -8.63
N LYS A 453 -24.24 0.65 -8.12
CA LYS A 453 -24.16 -0.58 -8.92
C LYS A 453 -24.97 -0.47 -10.21
N LYS A 454 -26.20 0.02 -10.14
CA LYS A 454 -27.05 0.21 -11.33
C LYS A 454 -26.41 1.18 -12.33
N LEU A 455 -25.81 2.28 -11.88
CA LEU A 455 -25.13 3.23 -12.74
C LEU A 455 -23.92 2.57 -13.44
N LEU A 456 -23.17 1.73 -12.74
CA LEU A 456 -22.08 0.95 -13.33
C LEU A 456 -22.60 -0.04 -14.38
N GLU A 457 -23.66 -0.80 -14.07
CA GLU A 457 -24.29 -1.75 -15.00
C GLU A 457 -24.79 -1.08 -16.29
N GLU A 458 -25.30 0.15 -16.20
CA GLU A 458 -25.82 0.90 -17.35
C GLU A 458 -24.72 1.47 -18.27
N ASN A 459 -23.50 1.70 -17.75
CA ASN A 459 -22.43 2.39 -18.47
C ASN A 459 -21.19 1.52 -18.77
N ALA A 460 -21.05 0.35 -18.14
CA ALA A 460 -19.88 -0.49 -18.30
C ALA A 460 -19.71 -1.00 -19.74
N LYS A 461 -18.48 -0.94 -20.24
CA LYS A 461 -18.05 -1.58 -21.50
C LYS A 461 -17.92 -3.09 -21.32
N TYR A 462 -17.55 -3.53 -20.12
CA TYR A 462 -17.46 -4.93 -19.73
C TYR A 462 -17.85 -5.09 -18.26
N HIS A 463 -18.53 -6.18 -17.93
CA HIS A 463 -18.86 -6.56 -16.57
C HIS A 463 -18.67 -8.07 -16.37
N LYS A 464 -18.16 -8.43 -15.21
CA LYS A 464 -18.07 -9.83 -14.77
C LYS A 464 -18.37 -9.94 -13.27
N THR A 465 -19.29 -10.82 -12.93
CA THR A 465 -19.47 -11.29 -11.56
C THR A 465 -18.61 -12.53 -11.33
N LEU A 466 -17.78 -12.48 -10.29
CA LEU A 466 -16.91 -13.56 -9.85
C LEU A 466 -17.43 -14.10 -8.53
N HIS A 467 -17.37 -15.42 -8.37
CA HIS A 467 -17.68 -16.09 -7.12
C HIS A 467 -16.44 -16.82 -6.66
N PHE A 468 -16.06 -16.60 -5.40
CA PHE A 468 -14.98 -17.31 -4.77
C PHE A 468 -15.56 -18.32 -3.80
N ASP A 469 -15.15 -19.58 -3.91
CA ASP A 469 -15.63 -20.63 -3.03
C ASP A 469 -15.11 -20.36 -1.60
N ASN A 470 -16.01 -20.42 -0.61
CA ASN A 470 -15.65 -20.30 0.81
C ASN A 470 -15.00 -21.58 1.37
N ASP A 471 -14.84 -22.61 0.54
CA ASP A 471 -14.32 -23.91 0.95
C ASP A 471 -12.82 -23.99 0.63
N SER A 472 -12.01 -23.47 1.56
CA SER A 472 -10.57 -23.73 1.63
C SER A 472 -10.29 -25.19 2.02
N GLU A 473 -10.66 -26.14 1.17
CA GLU A 473 -10.16 -27.52 1.17
C GLU A 473 -10.25 -28.10 -0.24
N THR A 474 -9.38 -27.68 -1.17
CA THR A 474 -8.65 -28.60 -2.08
C THR A 474 -7.73 -27.83 -3.04
N VAL A 475 -6.45 -27.81 -2.69
CA VAL A 475 -5.37 -27.65 -3.66
C VAL A 475 -5.41 -28.86 -4.61
N GLN A 476 -5.71 -28.63 -5.89
CA GLN A 476 -5.18 -29.48 -6.96
C GLN A 476 -4.22 -28.67 -7.82
N LYS A 477 -2.94 -28.71 -7.42
CA LYS A 477 -1.82 -28.49 -8.34
C LYS A 477 -1.96 -29.47 -9.50
N THR A 478 -2.26 -28.97 -10.69
CA THR A 478 -2.05 -29.74 -11.92
C THR A 478 -0.64 -29.41 -12.42
N LYS A 479 0.11 -30.48 -12.65
CA LYS A 479 1.53 -30.56 -13.00
C LYS A 479 2.02 -29.68 -14.13
#